data_AF-A0A538RCJ8-F1
#
_entry.id   AF-A0A538RCJ8-F1
#
_cell.length_a   1.000
_cell.length_b   1.000
_cell.length_c   1.000
_cell.angle_alpha   90.00
_cell.angle_beta   90.00
_cell.angle_gamma   90.00
#
_symmetry.space_group_name_H-M   'P 1'
#
loop_
_entity.id
_entity.type
_entity.pdbx_description
1 polymer ?
#
loop_
_entity_poly.entity_id
_entity_poly.type
_entity_poly.pdbx_seq_one_letter_code
_entity_poly.pdbx_strand_id
1 'polypeptide(L)' 'MKKLLTFKDLAELFQKHDNTIYRWFKVDRLFPDAFRVKDGGYVPEPDFRRLTRNGRVHAADQRT' A
#
# COMPACT_ATOMS: atom_id res chain seq x y z
N MET A 1 -15.74 -9.64 -8.40
CA MET A 1 -14.31 -9.95 -8.64
C MET A 1 -13.50 -9.28 -7.53
N LYS A 2 -12.55 -9.99 -6.89
CA LYS A 2 -11.66 -9.35 -5.91
C LYS A 2 -10.57 -8.60 -6.70
N LYS A 3 -10.57 -7.27 -6.64
CA LYS A 3 -9.53 -6.46 -7.30
C LYS A 3 -8.25 -6.51 -6.45
N LEU A 4 -7.15 -6.86 -7.08
CA LEU A 4 -5.81 -6.81 -6.49
C LEU A 4 -5.06 -5.65 -7.15
N LEU A 5 -4.43 -4.80 -6.36
CA LEU A 5 -3.57 -3.72 -6.84
C LEU A 5 -2.11 -4.13 -6.66
N THR A 6 -1.28 -3.87 -7.64
CA THR A 6 0.16 -4.04 -7.49
C THR A 6 0.74 -2.89 -6.67
N PHE A 7 1.97 -3.07 -6.16
CA PHE A 7 2.68 -1.96 -5.50
C PHE A 7 2.88 -0.76 -6.44
N LYS A 8 3.03 -1.00 -7.74
CA LYS A 8 3.15 0.05 -8.74
C LYS A 8 1.84 0.83 -8.91
N ASP A 9 0.71 0.12 -8.98
CA ASP A 9 -0.60 0.78 -9.03
C ASP A 9 -0.82 1.65 -7.78
N LEU A 10 -0.41 1.16 -6.61
CA LEU A 10 -0.48 1.94 -5.38
C LEU A 10 0.46 3.14 -5.38
N ALA A 11 1.68 2.98 -5.91
CA ALA A 11 2.65 4.06 -6.05
C ALA A 11 2.06 5.20 -6.90
N GLU A 12 1.44 4.87 -8.03
CA GLU A 12 0.76 5.82 -8.91
C GLU A 12 -0.48 6.45 -8.23
N LEU A 13 -1.34 5.64 -7.60
CA LEU A 13 -2.55 6.11 -6.92
C LEU A 13 -2.26 7.06 -5.76
N PHE A 14 -1.21 6.79 -4.99
CA PHE A 14 -0.82 7.62 -3.84
C PHE A 14 0.20 8.69 -4.20
N GLN A 15 0.68 8.73 -5.45
CA GLN A 15 1.78 9.60 -5.89
C GLN A 15 3.00 9.48 -4.98
N LYS A 16 3.35 8.24 -4.60
CA LYS A 16 4.51 7.92 -3.77
C LYS A 16 5.46 7.00 -4.52
N HIS A 17 6.75 7.07 -4.18
CA HIS A 17 7.75 6.17 -4.75
C HIS A 17 7.52 4.72 -4.32
N ASP A 18 7.85 3.74 -5.16
CA ASP A 18 7.71 2.31 -4.85
C ASP A 18 8.35 1.89 -3.52
N ASN A 19 9.47 2.52 -3.14
CA ASN A 19 10.15 2.27 -1.86
C ASN A 19 9.26 2.64 -0.65
N THR A 20 8.42 3.66 -0.79
CA THR A 20 7.46 4.06 0.24
C THR A 20 6.38 3.01 0.40
N ILE A 21 5.81 2.53 -0.72
CA ILE A 21 4.82 1.46 -0.72
C ILE A 21 5.40 0.16 -0.15
N TYR A 22 6.65 -0.14 -0.50
CA TYR A 22 7.37 -1.29 0.05
C TYR A 22 7.56 -1.18 1.57
N ARG A 23 7.89 0.00 2.08
CA ARG A 23 7.98 0.26 3.53
C ARG A 23 6.63 0.08 4.21
N TRP A 24 5.56 0.60 3.63
CA TRP A 24 4.19 0.43 4.15
C TRP A 24 3.80 -1.05 4.27
N PHE A 25 4.20 -1.86 3.29
CA PHE A 25 3.99 -3.30 3.31
C PHE A 25 4.87 -4.01 4.35
N LYS A 26 6.19 -3.78 4.31
CA LYS A 26 7.15 -4.61 5.04
C LYS A 26 7.36 -4.16 6.49
N VAL A 27 7.40 -2.84 6.72
CA VAL A 27 7.76 -2.21 7.98
C VAL A 27 6.50 -1.80 8.74
N ASP A 28 5.68 -0.95 8.12
CA ASP A 28 4.53 -0.35 8.82
C ASP A 28 3.31 -1.28 8.86
N ARG A 29 3.36 -2.42 8.15
CA ARG A 29 2.33 -3.46 8.09
C ARG A 29 0.92 -2.89 7.84
N LEU A 30 0.83 -1.88 6.97
CA LEU A 30 -0.42 -1.17 6.69
C LEU A 30 -1.41 -2.00 5.87
N PHE A 31 -0.92 -3.07 5.23
CA PHE A 31 -1.68 -4.01 4.42
C PHE A 31 -1.53 -5.44 4.99
N PRO A 32 -2.36 -5.85 5.97
CA PRO A 32 -2.32 -7.16 6.63
C PRO A 32 -2.62 -8.33 5.68
N ASP A 33 -3.45 -8.12 4.66
CA ASP A 33 -3.83 -9.15 3.68
C ASP A 33 -3.00 -9.05 2.38
N ALA A 34 -2.05 -8.11 2.32
CA ALA A 34 -1.12 -8.03 1.20
C ALA A 34 -0.12 -9.17 1.21
N PHE A 35 0.26 -9.61 0.02
CA PHE A 35 1.21 -10.69 -0.17
C PHE A 35 2.19 -10.34 -1.29
N ARG A 36 3.36 -10.98 -1.25
CA ARG A 36 4.39 -10.84 -2.26
C ARG A 36 4.67 -12.18 -2.91
N VAL A 37 4.69 -12.19 -4.23
CA VAL A 37 5.16 -13.31 -5.05
C VAL A 37 6.40 -12.88 -5.84
N LYS A 38 7.00 -13.78 -6.62
CA LYS A 38 8.21 -13.49 -7.43
C LYS A 38 8.02 -12.24 -8.31
N ASP A 39 6.83 -12.07 -8.88
CA ASP A 39 6.54 -11.01 -9.86
C ASP A 39 6.13 -9.67 -9.25
N GLY A 40 5.99 -9.58 -7.92
CA GLY A 40 5.64 -8.32 -7.28
C GLY A 40 4.83 -8.46 -5.99
N GLY A 41 4.54 -7.31 -5.40
CA GLY A 41 3.65 -7.19 -4.26
C GLY A 41 2.23 -6.85 -4.69
N TYR A 42 1.27 -7.54 -4.09
CA TYR A 42 -0.16 -7.40 -4.37
C TYR A 42 -0.90 -7.05 -3.09
N VAL A 43 -1.80 -6.08 -3.20
CA VAL A 43 -2.62 -5.57 -2.10
C VAL A 43 -4.08 -5.76 -2.46
N PRO A 44 -4.84 -6.49 -1.62
CA PRO A 44 -6.28 -6.60 -1.79
C PRO A 44 -6.99 -5.24 -1.66
N GLU A 45 -8.04 -5.05 -2.43
CA GLU A 45 -8.85 -3.84 -2.38
C GLU A 45 -9.33 -3.43 -0.96
N PRO A 46 -9.72 -4.35 -0.05
CA PRO A 46 -10.10 -3.96 1.33
C PRO A 46 -8.99 -3.24 2.09
N ASP A 47 -7.74 -3.66 1.90
CA ASP A 47 -6.57 -3.08 2.55
C ASP A 47 -6.27 -1.69 2.05
N PHE A 48 -6.31 -1.52 0.72
CA PHE A 48 -6.20 -0.21 0.08
C PHE A 48 -7.33 0.73 0.53
N ARG A 49 -8.60 0.26 0.52
CA ARG A 49 -9.76 1.04 0.96
C ARG A 49 -9.66 1.44 2.43
N ARG A 50 -9.12 0.58 3.29
CA ARG A 50 -8.89 0.91 4.69
C ARG A 50 -7.87 2.03 4.84
N LEU A 51 -6.81 2.03 4.01
CA LEU A 51 -5.79 3.07 4.03
C LEU A 51 -6.35 4.44 3.62
N THR A 52 -7.14 4.47 2.53
CA THR A 52 -7.76 5.71 2.02
C THR A 52 -8.84 6.24 2.95
N ARG A 53 -9.65 5.35 3.55
CA ARG A 53 -10.73 5.74 4.47
C ARG A 53 -10.22 6.24 5.82
N ASN A 54 -9.12 5.68 6.32
CA ASN A 54 -8.58 6.05 7.64
C ASN A 54 -7.66 7.28 7.61
N GLY A 55 -7.47 7.94 6.46
CA GLY A 55 -6.62 9.14 6.34
C GLY A 55 -5.13 8.94 6.67
N ARG A 56 -4.69 7.70 6.92
CA ARG A 56 -3.32 7.38 7.38
C ARG A 56 -2.23 7.70 6.37
N VAL A 57 -2.60 7.89 5.10
CA VAL A 57 -1.67 8.28 4.04
C VAL A 57 -1.03 9.65 4.34
N HIS A 58 -1.74 10.54 5.04
CA HIS A 58 -1.18 11.83 5.50
C HIS A 58 -0.29 11.69 6.75
N ALA A 59 -0.55 10.71 7.62
CA ALA A 59 0.20 10.54 8.87
C ALA A 59 1.61 9.95 8.65
N ALA A 60 1.81 9.15 7.60
CA ALA A 60 3.13 8.62 7.24
C ALA A 60 4.10 9.70 6.69
N ASP A 61 3.58 10.86 6.28
CA ASP A 61 4.34 12.01 5.77
C ASP A 61 4.78 13.00 6.87
N GLN A 62 4.26 12.88 8.10
CA GLN A 62 4.47 13.87 9.18
C GLN A 62 5.61 13.54 10.16
N ARG A 63 6.48 12.58 9.85
CA ARG A 63 7.75 12.43 10.57
C ARG A 63 8.88 12.97 9.71
N THR A 64 8.98 14.31 9.72
CA THR A 64 10.20 15.06 9.38
C THR A 64 11.30 14.75 10.39
#